data_AF-A0A8H8C084-F1
#
_entry.id   AF-A0A8H8C084-F1
#
_cell.length_a   1.000
_cell.length_b   1.000
_cell.length_c   1.000
_cell.angle_alpha   90.00
_cell.angle_beta   90.00
_cell.angle_gamma   90.00
#
_symmetry.space_group_name_H-M   'P 1'
#
loop_
_entity.id
_entity.type
_entity.pdbx_description
1 polymer ?
#
loop_
_entity_poly.entity_id
_entity_poly.type
_entity_poly.pdbx_seq_one_letter_code
_entity_poly.pdbx_strand_id
1 'polypeptide(L)'
;MGNIQPNLVAINGASLGAATAPFLDPVYLFKGKLRATATRAKFHDSADLRWLEGHFGQAIRARRDELNPQYVGLAMKRHPELEPLFIRLGIDVAAAKNAAFNLDPNNLPRPAPGDVLMGILG
;
A
#
# COMPACT_ATOMS: atom_id res chain seq x y z
N MET A 1 17.98 6.44 1.35
CA MET A 1 17.26 7.25 0.35
C MET A 1 18.11 7.27 -0.92
N GLY A 2 17.68 6.62 -1.98
CA GLY A 2 18.32 6.76 -3.29
C GLY A 2 17.28 6.53 -4.37
N ASN A 3 16.82 7.62 -4.98
CA ASN A 3 16.10 7.65 -6.27
C ASN A 3 14.57 7.42 -6.33
N ILE A 4 13.80 7.66 -5.26
CA ILE A 4 12.34 7.82 -5.44
C ILE A 4 12.07 9.27 -5.82
N GLN A 5 11.81 9.53 -7.10
CA GLN A 5 11.48 10.87 -7.59
C GLN A 5 9.96 11.11 -7.51
N PRO A 6 9.51 12.19 -6.84
CA PRO A 6 8.11 12.58 -6.86
C PRO A 6 7.70 13.05 -8.25
N ASN A 7 6.44 12.80 -8.61
CA ASN A 7 5.80 13.38 -9.77
C ASN A 7 5.36 14.81 -9.44
N LEU A 8 5.77 15.79 -10.26
CA LEU A 8 5.23 17.14 -10.14
C LEU A 8 3.82 17.17 -10.70
N VAL A 9 2.86 17.52 -9.86
CA VAL A 9 1.44 17.62 -10.22
C VAL A 9 1.05 19.08 -10.20
N ALA A 10 0.39 19.53 -11.27
CA ALA A 10 -0.26 20.84 -11.29
C ALA A 10 -1.49 20.81 -10.37
N ILE A 11 -1.53 21.73 -9.41
CA ILE A 11 -2.62 21.90 -8.46
C ILE A 11 -3.25 23.27 -8.65
N ASN A 12 -4.58 23.31 -8.60
CA ASN A 12 -5.33 24.55 -8.57
C ASN A 12 -5.92 24.72 -7.18
N GLY A 13 -5.28 25.55 -6.36
CA GLY A 13 -5.75 25.87 -5.03
C GLY A 13 -6.90 26.87 -5.06
N ALA A 14 -7.92 26.65 -4.23
CA ALA A 14 -9.09 27.53 -4.16
C ALA A 14 -8.76 28.97 -3.72
N SER A 15 -7.68 29.17 -2.96
CA SER A 15 -7.25 30.48 -2.44
C SER A 15 -5.89 30.95 -2.94
N LEU A 16 -4.95 30.03 -3.17
CA LEU A 16 -3.56 30.34 -3.54
C LEU A 16 -3.30 30.26 -5.06
N GLY A 17 -4.31 29.94 -5.87
CA GLY A 17 -4.18 29.83 -7.32
C GLY A 17 -3.46 28.57 -7.79
N ALA A 18 -2.97 28.62 -9.02
CA ALA A 18 -2.30 27.49 -9.67
C ALA A 18 -0.84 27.36 -9.23
N ALA A 19 -0.39 26.16 -8.89
CA ALA A 19 0.99 25.85 -8.55
C ALA A 19 1.35 24.42 -8.98
N THR A 20 2.62 24.05 -8.82
CA THR A 20 3.05 22.66 -8.91
C THR A 20 3.48 22.16 -7.54
N ALA A 21 3.15 20.91 -7.23
CA ALA A 21 3.55 20.26 -5.99
C ALA A 21 4.08 18.85 -6.25
N PRO A 22 5.11 18.39 -5.52
CA PRO A 22 5.62 17.04 -5.63
C PRO A 22 4.68 16.03 -4.93
N PHE A 23 4.22 15.02 -5.66
CA PHE A 23 3.45 13.89 -5.14
C PHE A 23 4.18 12.58 -5.38
N LEU A 24 4.05 11.64 -4.45
CA LEU A 24 4.56 10.29 -4.65
C LEU A 24 3.74 9.56 -5.71
N ASP A 25 4.40 8.65 -6.43
CA ASP A 25 3.73 7.69 -7.30
C ASP A 25 2.65 6.92 -6.49
N PRO A 26 1.43 6.79 -7.01
CA PRO A 26 0.34 6.07 -6.34
C PRO A 26 0.68 4.63 -5.93
N VAL A 27 1.53 3.92 -6.68
CA VAL A 27 1.98 2.57 -6.33
C VAL A 27 2.84 2.58 -5.07
N TYR A 28 3.71 3.59 -4.92
CA TYR A 28 4.49 3.77 -3.69
C TYR A 28 3.61 4.14 -2.50
N LEU A 29 2.60 5.00 -2.71
CA LEU A 29 1.59 5.27 -1.68
C LEU A 29 0.85 3.99 -1.27
N PHE A 30 0.45 3.17 -2.24
CA PHE A 30 -0.22 1.89 -2.00
C PHE A 30 0.67 0.93 -1.20
N LYS A 31 1.95 0.77 -1.57
CA LYS A 31 2.92 -0.03 -0.81
C LYS A 31 3.05 0.41 0.65
N GLY A 32 3.14 1.73 0.88
CA GLY A 32 3.19 2.29 2.23
C GLY A 32 1.93 2.02 3.05
N LYS A 33 0.74 2.19 2.44
CA LYS A 33 -0.56 1.89 3.08
C LYS A 33 -0.77 0.40 3.31
N LEU A 34 -0.32 -0.46 2.40
CA LEU A 34 -0.40 -1.91 2.53
C LEU A 34 0.40 -2.38 3.74
N ARG A 35 1.64 -1.89 3.89
CA ARG A 35 2.45 -2.18 5.07
C ARG A 35 1.80 -1.67 6.36
N ALA A 36 1.26 -0.45 6.35
CA ALA A 36 0.55 0.10 7.50
C ALA A 36 -0.64 -0.80 7.90
N THR A 37 -1.47 -1.18 6.94
CA THR A 37 -2.62 -2.08 7.12
C THR A 37 -2.19 -3.45 7.66
N ALA A 38 -1.06 -3.99 7.18
CA ALA A 38 -0.52 -5.26 7.65
C ALA A 38 0.00 -5.20 9.10
N THR A 39 0.55 -4.05 9.51
CA THR A 39 1.30 -3.91 10.78
C THR A 39 0.53 -3.19 11.89
N ARG A 40 -0.49 -2.40 11.56
CA ARG A 40 -1.30 -1.63 12.51
C ARG A 40 -2.70 -2.24 12.60
N ALA A 41 -3.25 -2.35 13.81
CA ALA A 41 -4.60 -2.86 14.03
C ALA A 41 -5.66 -1.73 13.94
N LYS A 42 -5.64 -0.92 12.87
CA LYS A 42 -6.60 0.19 12.69
C LYS A 42 -7.55 -0.09 11.53
N PHE A 43 -8.85 -0.14 11.83
CA PHE A 43 -9.91 -0.45 10.84
C PHE A 43 -9.89 0.47 9.61
N HIS A 44 -9.60 1.76 9.80
CA HIS A 44 -9.58 2.75 8.72
C HIS A 44 -8.47 2.51 7.68
N ASP A 45 -7.43 1.74 8.00
CA ASP A 45 -6.33 1.48 7.06
C ASP A 45 -6.83 0.67 5.83
N SER A 46 -7.87 -0.15 6.01
CA SER A 46 -8.52 -0.87 4.90
C SER A 46 -9.26 0.04 3.91
N ALA A 47 -9.76 1.20 4.36
CA ALA A 47 -10.47 2.15 3.50
C ALA A 47 -9.50 2.86 2.55
N ASP A 48 -8.30 3.21 3.03
CA ASP A 48 -7.26 3.84 2.21
C ASP A 48 -6.84 2.94 1.04
N LEU A 49 -6.69 1.63 1.27
CA LEU A 49 -6.35 0.68 0.21
C LEU A 49 -7.44 0.58 -0.85
N ARG A 50 -8.71 0.54 -0.44
CA ARG A 50 -9.84 0.54 -1.38
C ARG A 50 -9.91 1.83 -2.17
N TRP A 51 -9.70 2.96 -1.52
CA TRP A 51 -9.69 4.25 -2.20
C TRP A 51 -8.58 4.30 -3.25
N LEU A 52 -7.37 3.87 -2.91
CA LEU A 52 -6.24 3.83 -3.85
C LEU A 52 -6.47 2.85 -5.01
N GLU A 53 -7.06 1.67 -4.76
CA GLU A 53 -7.41 0.74 -5.84
C GLU A 53 -8.49 1.31 -6.76
N GLY A 54 -9.51 1.98 -6.22
CA GLY A 54 -10.55 2.61 -7.03
C GLY A 54 -10.06 3.73 -7.95
N HIS A 55 -9.02 4.47 -7.54
CA HIS A 55 -8.48 5.60 -8.32
C HIS A 55 -7.27 5.24 -9.17
N PHE A 56 -6.45 4.29 -8.73
CA PHE A 56 -5.16 3.96 -9.34
C PHE A 56 -4.98 2.46 -9.63
N GLY A 57 -6.07 1.69 -9.62
CA GLY A 57 -6.05 0.23 -9.75
C GLY A 57 -5.30 -0.29 -10.97
N GLN A 58 -5.38 0.39 -12.11
CA GLN A 58 -4.60 0.01 -13.31
C GLN A 58 -3.09 0.13 -13.09
N ALA A 59 -2.61 1.25 -12.51
CA ALA A 59 -1.20 1.47 -12.23
C ALA A 59 -0.68 0.47 -11.18
N ILE A 60 -1.48 0.22 -10.13
CA ILE A 60 -1.14 -0.76 -9.09
C ILE A 60 -1.10 -2.18 -9.68
N ARG A 61 -2.08 -2.55 -10.52
CA ARG A 61 -2.12 -3.87 -11.17
C ARG A 61 -0.95 -4.10 -12.13
N ALA A 62 -0.52 -3.07 -12.84
CA ALA A 62 0.64 -3.14 -13.74
C ALA A 62 1.96 -3.38 -12.99
N ARG A 63 2.04 -2.94 -11.72
CA ARG A 63 3.22 -3.06 -10.85
C ARG A 63 2.97 -3.97 -9.64
N ARG A 64 2.00 -4.89 -9.75
CA ARG A 64 1.57 -5.75 -8.63
C ARG A 64 2.67 -6.66 -8.10
N ASP A 65 3.63 -7.02 -8.95
CA ASP A 65 4.76 -7.88 -8.61
C ASP A 65 5.77 -7.17 -7.68
N GLU A 66 5.67 -5.84 -7.52
CA GLU A 66 6.46 -5.08 -6.54
C GLU A 66 5.88 -5.14 -5.12
N LEU A 67 4.67 -5.69 -4.95
CA LEU A 67 4.02 -5.78 -3.64
C LEU A 67 4.58 -6.96 -2.85
N ASN A 68 4.92 -6.73 -1.60
CA ASN A 68 5.43 -7.80 -0.74
C ASN A 68 4.29 -8.77 -0.36
N PRO A 69 4.36 -10.06 -0.74
CA PRO A 69 3.28 -11.02 -0.53
C PRO A 69 3.01 -11.31 0.95
N GLN A 70 4.01 -11.14 1.84
CA GLN A 70 3.79 -11.28 3.29
C GLN A 70 2.90 -10.15 3.82
N TYR A 71 3.07 -8.92 3.36
CA TYR A 71 2.20 -7.81 3.75
C TYR A 71 0.79 -7.97 3.18
N VAL A 72 0.65 -8.49 1.96
CA VAL A 72 -0.66 -8.83 1.39
C VAL A 72 -1.36 -9.87 2.26
N GLY A 73 -0.68 -10.97 2.60
CA GLY A 73 -1.23 -12.02 3.46
C GLY A 73 -1.58 -11.53 4.87
N LEU A 74 -0.72 -10.73 5.50
CA LEU A 74 -0.97 -10.12 6.81
C LEU A 74 -2.14 -9.14 6.79
N ALA A 75 -2.25 -8.31 5.74
CA ALA A 75 -3.38 -7.41 5.56
C ALA A 75 -4.69 -8.19 5.46
N MET A 76 -4.73 -9.29 4.71
CA MET A 76 -5.92 -10.15 4.64
C MET A 76 -6.24 -10.88 5.95
N LYS A 77 -5.22 -11.29 6.73
CA LYS A 77 -5.44 -11.87 8.06
C LYS A 77 -6.14 -10.90 9.01
N ARG A 78 -5.79 -9.61 8.93
CA ARG A 78 -6.40 -8.56 9.76
C ARG A 78 -7.73 -8.06 9.21
N HIS A 79 -7.82 -7.99 7.88
CA HIS A 79 -8.93 -7.41 7.14
C HIS A 79 -9.34 -8.36 6.01
N PRO A 80 -10.06 -9.46 6.31
CA PRO A 80 -10.50 -10.43 5.30
C PRO A 80 -11.27 -9.79 4.15
N GLU A 81 -11.96 -8.68 4.43
CA GLU A 81 -12.69 -7.86 3.47
C GLU A 81 -11.83 -7.20 2.38
N LEU A 82 -10.49 -7.30 2.45
CA LEU A 82 -9.56 -6.86 1.41
C LEU A 82 -9.23 -7.93 0.36
N GLU A 83 -9.60 -9.20 0.59
CA GLU A 83 -9.32 -10.27 -0.37
C GLU A 83 -9.87 -9.99 -1.78
N PRO A 84 -11.12 -9.50 -1.96
CA PRO A 84 -11.62 -9.15 -3.29
C PRO A 84 -10.82 -8.04 -3.98
N LEU A 85 -10.23 -7.11 -3.22
CA LEU A 85 -9.38 -6.06 -3.77
C LEU A 85 -8.10 -6.66 -4.35
N PHE A 86 -7.44 -7.57 -3.65
CA PHE A 86 -6.22 -8.20 -4.13
C PHE A 86 -6.48 -9.11 -5.35
N ILE A 87 -7.64 -9.76 -5.40
CA ILE A 87 -8.08 -10.51 -6.59
C ILE A 87 -8.23 -9.57 -7.80
N ARG A 88 -8.88 -8.41 -7.65
CA ARG A 88 -9.03 -7.43 -8.75
C ARG A 88 -7.70 -6.87 -9.24
N LEU A 89 -6.73 -6.71 -8.33
CA LEU A 89 -5.36 -6.32 -8.67
C LEU A 89 -4.56 -7.44 -9.35
N GLY A 90 -5.11 -8.66 -9.45
CA GLY A 90 -4.45 -9.81 -10.09
C GLY A 90 -3.35 -10.43 -9.25
N ILE A 91 -3.41 -10.29 -7.93
CA ILE A 91 -2.43 -10.87 -7.00
C ILE A 91 -2.81 -12.32 -6.71
N ASP A 92 -1.82 -13.21 -6.64
CA ASP A 92 -2.00 -14.58 -6.16
C ASP A 92 -2.27 -14.58 -4.65
N VAL A 93 -3.56 -14.57 -4.30
CA VAL A 93 -4.03 -14.57 -2.92
C VAL A 93 -3.64 -15.85 -2.18
N ALA A 94 -3.60 -17.00 -2.86
CA ALA A 94 -3.24 -18.27 -2.23
C ALA A 94 -1.76 -18.25 -1.82
N ALA A 95 -0.88 -17.80 -2.73
CA ALA A 95 0.53 -17.62 -2.43
C ALA A 95 0.76 -16.60 -1.31
N ALA A 96 0.05 -15.47 -1.32
CA ALA A 96 0.16 -14.45 -0.27
C ALA A 96 -0.30 -14.95 1.11
N LYS A 97 -1.43 -15.69 1.17
CA LYS A 97 -1.91 -16.33 2.40
C LYS A 97 -0.87 -17.30 2.96
N ASN A 98 -0.26 -18.11 2.09
CA ASN A 98 0.79 -19.05 2.48
C ASN A 98 2.06 -18.32 2.98
N ALA A 99 2.49 -17.26 2.30
CA ALA A 99 3.66 -16.46 2.69
C ALA A 99 3.52 -15.83 4.09
N ALA A 100 2.29 -15.49 4.50
CA ALA A 100 2.01 -14.94 5.81
C ALA A 100 1.57 -15.99 6.85
N PHE A 101 1.52 -17.29 6.51
CA PHE A 101 0.87 -18.33 7.32
C PHE A 101 1.39 -18.37 8.77
N ASN A 102 2.72 -18.38 8.96
CA ASN A 102 3.36 -18.44 10.28
C ASN A 102 3.53 -17.07 10.96
N LEU A 103 3.11 -15.98 10.32
CA LEU A 103 3.22 -14.64 10.90
C LEU A 103 2.00 -14.36 11.79
N ASP A 104 2.25 -14.01 13.05
CA ASP A 104 1.23 -13.54 13.97
C ASP A 104 1.07 -12.01 13.80
N PRO A 105 -0.08 -11.52 13.31
CA PRO A 105 -0.32 -10.09 13.20
C PRO A 105 -0.21 -9.39 14.56
N ASN A 106 -0.55 -10.02 15.68
CA ASN A 106 -0.52 -9.36 17.00
C ASN A 106 0.88 -9.29 17.61
N ASN A 107 1.86 -10.01 17.04
CA ASN A 107 3.23 -10.06 17.53
C ASN A 107 4.23 -9.70 16.42
N LEU A 108 3.94 -8.62 15.69
CA LEU A 108 4.87 -8.07 14.70
C LEU A 108 5.85 -7.09 15.37
N PRO A 109 7.12 -7.05 14.93
CA PRO A 109 8.05 -6.03 15.39
C PRO A 109 7.47 -4.64 15.09
N ARG A 110 7.66 -3.70 16.03
CA ARG A 110 7.21 -2.33 15.83
C ARG A 110 7.85 -1.77 14.57
N PRO A 111 7.11 -0.99 13.76
CA PRO A 111 7.70 -0.30 12.62
C PRO A 111 8.87 0.58 13.08
N ALA A 112 10.08 0.30 12.61
CA ALA A 112 11.26 1.13 12.78
C ALA A 112 11.09 2.48 12.05
N PRO A 113 11.79 3.54 12.46
CA PRO A 113 11.88 4.77 11.67
C PRO A 113 12.29 4.45 10.22
N GLY A 114 11.49 4.88 9.25
CA GLY A 114 11.71 4.56 7.84
C GLY A 114 11.05 3.26 7.36
N ASP A 115 10.26 2.57 8.18
CA ASP A 115 9.56 1.38 7.72
C ASP A 115 8.43 1.67 6.72
N VAL A 116 7.78 2.83 6.82
CA VAL A 116 6.90 3.30 5.75
C VAL A 116 7.70 3.49 4.45
N LEU A 117 8.99 3.86 4.52
CA LEU A 117 9.91 3.98 3.39
C LEU A 117 10.41 2.61 2.89
N MET A 118 10.69 1.64 3.76
CA MET A 118 11.10 0.29 3.35
C MET A 118 9.94 -0.48 2.70
N GLY A 119 8.70 -0.22 3.13
CA GLY A 119 7.52 -0.73 2.45
C GLY A 119 7.44 -0.27 1.00
N ILE A 120 7.93 0.94 0.70
CA ILE A 120 8.02 1.50 -0.64
C ILE A 120 9.16 0.85 -1.47
N LEU A 121 10.24 0.44 -0.82
CA LEU A 121 11.45 -0.09 -1.48
C LEU A 121 11.37 -1.59 -1.83
N GLY A 122 10.42 -2.33 -1.26
CA GLY A 122 10.26 -3.79 -1.46
C GLY A 122 10.85 -4.59 -0.30
#